data_AF-V9LE52-F1
#
_entry.id   AF-V9LE52-F1
#
_cell.length_a   1.000
_cell.length_b   1.000
_cell.length_c   1.000
_cell.angle_alpha   90.00
_cell.angle_beta   90.00
_cell.angle_gamma   90.00
#
_symmetry.space_group_name_H-M   'P 1'
#
loop_
_entity.id
_entity.type
_entity.pdbx_description
1 polymer ?
#
loop_
_entity_poly.entity_id
_entity_poly.type
_entity_poly.pdbx_seq_one_letter_code
_entity_poly.pdbx_strand_id
1 'polypeptide(L)'
;RSSDLIQMEEGLKTADPHDCSAYTGWTGIALLYLQCFRVTHKLAHLQRSLDYVKRTLRNLNGRKVTFLCGDAGPLAVGAVVHHKLKNETESLDCIKKLLHLHRSVVSLDSEIPDELLYGRAGYLYALLYVNAEIGPDIVPQTNIKEVVNAIIESGKNLSKEERKVDRCPLMYQWHRKLYVGAAHGLAGIYYMLMQPSAKVEPEILIELVKPSVDYVRHKKFRSGNYPSSLSNETD
;
A
#
# COMPACT_ATOMS: atom_id res chain seq x y z
N ARG A 1 -1.26 31.91 3.74
CA ARG A 1 -1.13 30.43 3.90
C ARG A 1 -2.12 30.04 5.00
N SER A 2 -2.79 28.88 4.93
CA SER A 2 -3.72 28.47 6.00
C SER A 2 -2.98 28.36 7.33
N SER A 3 -3.61 28.77 8.44
CA SER A 3 -3.04 28.71 9.80
C SER A 3 -2.50 27.32 10.15
N ASP A 4 -3.21 26.29 9.69
CA ASP A 4 -2.98 24.91 10.12
C ASP A 4 -1.71 24.32 9.49
N LEU A 5 -1.40 24.70 8.23
CA LEU A 5 -0.15 24.29 7.58
C LEU A 5 1.07 24.91 8.28
N ILE A 6 0.94 26.14 8.78
CA ILE A 6 2.03 26.80 9.53
C ILE A 6 2.25 26.07 10.86
N GLN A 7 1.17 25.76 11.58
CA GLN A 7 1.26 25.03 12.84
C GLN A 7 1.85 23.62 12.64
N MET A 8 1.44 22.92 11.58
CA MET A 8 2.04 21.64 11.21
C MET A 8 3.54 21.79 10.90
N GLU A 9 3.96 22.80 10.14
CA GLU A 9 5.38 23.03 9.81
C GLU A 9 6.23 23.33 11.06
N GLU A 10 5.66 24.01 12.05
CA GLU A 10 6.32 24.24 13.34
C GLU A 10 6.53 22.91 14.10
N GLY A 11 5.51 22.05 14.11
CA GLY A 11 5.59 20.72 14.71
C GLY A 11 6.63 19.81 14.04
N LEU A 12 6.91 20.00 12.74
CA LEU A 12 7.91 19.22 12.02
C LEU A 12 9.36 19.49 12.47
N LYS A 13 9.62 20.57 13.23
CA LYS A 13 10.97 20.86 13.74
C LYS A 13 11.49 19.81 14.72
N THR A 14 10.61 19.06 15.38
CA THR A 14 10.96 17.99 16.31
C THR A 14 10.76 16.59 15.71
N ALA A 15 10.34 16.49 14.45
CA ALA A 15 10.12 15.22 13.77
C ALA A 15 11.45 14.49 13.49
N ASP A 16 11.44 13.15 13.57
CA ASP A 16 12.61 12.33 13.25
C ASP A 16 13.09 12.63 11.82
N PRO A 17 14.32 13.13 11.64
CA PRO A 17 14.78 13.51 10.32
C PRO A 17 14.99 12.34 9.35
N HIS A 18 15.03 11.10 9.86
CA HIS A 18 15.28 9.88 9.10
C HIS A 18 14.01 9.08 8.75
N ASP A 19 12.86 9.38 9.36
CA ASP A 19 11.61 8.70 9.03
C ASP A 19 11.10 9.16 7.65
N CYS A 20 11.39 8.36 6.63
CA CYS A 20 10.97 8.63 5.26
C CYS A 20 9.63 7.96 4.89
N SER A 21 8.95 7.31 5.84
CA SER A 21 7.69 6.62 5.58
C SER A 21 6.57 7.58 5.19
N ALA A 22 5.53 7.06 4.52
CA ALA A 22 4.30 7.82 4.32
C ALA A 22 3.38 7.77 5.56
N TYR A 23 3.55 6.76 6.40
CA TYR A 23 2.74 6.52 7.60
C TYR A 23 2.98 7.57 8.69
N THR A 24 4.25 7.86 9.00
CA THR A 24 4.64 8.80 10.08
C THR A 24 5.72 9.80 9.65
N GLY A 25 6.26 9.64 8.44
CA GLY A 25 7.46 10.34 8.01
C GLY A 25 7.24 11.45 6.98
N TRP A 26 8.37 11.90 6.41
CA TRP A 26 8.43 13.01 5.46
C TRP A 26 7.71 12.75 4.15
N THR A 27 7.51 11.48 3.75
CA THR A 27 6.71 11.15 2.56
C THR A 27 5.23 11.44 2.79
N GLY A 28 4.73 11.28 4.03
CA GLY A 28 3.36 11.64 4.39
C GLY A 28 3.11 13.14 4.24
N ILE A 29 4.11 13.95 4.63
CA ILE A 29 4.08 15.41 4.46
C ILE A 29 4.14 15.78 2.97
N ALA A 30 4.98 15.11 2.19
CA ALA A 30 5.02 15.29 0.73
C ALA A 30 3.66 14.99 0.09
N LEU A 31 3.02 13.90 0.50
CA LEU A 31 1.69 13.48 0.02
C LEU A 31 0.60 14.48 0.43
N LEU A 32 0.65 15.02 1.65
CA LEU A 32 -0.24 16.10 2.09
C LEU A 32 -0.13 17.33 1.19
N TYR A 33 1.09 17.80 0.90
CA TYR A 33 1.29 18.95 0.03
C TYR A 33 0.87 18.68 -1.42
N LEU A 34 1.07 17.45 -1.92
CA LEU A 34 0.55 17.03 -3.21
C LEU A 34 -0.99 17.08 -3.24
N GLN A 35 -1.65 16.64 -2.16
CA GLN A 35 -3.10 16.74 -2.01
C GLN A 35 -3.57 18.21 -1.93
N CYS A 36 -2.86 19.07 -1.19
CA CYS A 36 -3.12 20.51 -1.19
C CYS A 36 -3.02 21.10 -2.60
N PHE A 37 -2.03 20.69 -3.40
CA PHE A 37 -1.94 21.10 -4.81
C PHE A 37 -3.15 20.61 -5.62
N ARG A 38 -3.60 19.36 -5.46
CA ARG A 38 -4.77 18.84 -6.19
C ARG A 38 -6.04 19.66 -5.94
N VAL A 39 -6.24 20.15 -4.71
CA VAL A 39 -7.42 20.95 -4.35
C VAL A 39 -7.28 22.42 -4.72
N THR A 40 -6.09 22.99 -4.54
CA THR A 40 -5.89 24.45 -4.65
C THR A 40 -5.27 24.91 -5.97
N HIS A 41 -4.67 23.99 -6.73
CA HIS A 41 -3.87 24.23 -7.93
C HIS A 41 -2.69 25.22 -7.75
N LYS A 42 -2.30 25.52 -6.51
CA LYS A 42 -1.17 26.42 -6.22
C LYS A 42 0.16 25.70 -6.39
N LEU A 43 0.95 26.11 -7.39
CA LEU A 43 2.28 25.53 -7.64
C LEU A 43 3.21 25.57 -6.43
N ALA A 44 3.05 26.53 -5.52
CA ALA A 44 3.81 26.58 -4.27
C ALA A 44 3.64 25.31 -3.41
N HIS A 45 2.45 24.68 -3.39
CA HIS A 45 2.24 23.42 -2.68
C HIS A 45 2.95 22.25 -3.40
N LEU A 46 2.93 22.23 -4.73
CA LEU A 46 3.63 21.20 -5.49
C LEU A 46 5.15 21.30 -5.34
N GLN A 47 5.70 22.52 -5.35
CA GLN A 47 7.12 22.75 -5.07
C GLN A 47 7.48 22.33 -3.64
N ARG A 48 6.63 22.63 -2.66
CA ARG A 48 6.84 22.20 -1.28
C ARG A 48 6.82 20.67 -1.13
N SER A 49 5.93 20.00 -1.87
CA SER A 49 5.93 18.52 -1.95
C SER A 49 7.25 18.00 -2.52
N LEU A 50 7.78 18.63 -3.58
CA LEU A 50 9.07 18.27 -4.17
C LEU A 50 10.24 18.40 -3.18
N ASP A 51 10.26 19.44 -2.34
CA ASP A 51 11.31 19.60 -1.32
C ASP A 51 11.38 18.38 -0.38
N TYR A 52 10.22 17.90 0.07
CA TYR A 52 10.14 16.71 0.92
C TYR A 52 10.46 15.42 0.15
N VAL A 53 10.02 15.28 -1.10
CA VAL A 53 10.40 14.15 -1.98
C VAL A 53 11.92 14.06 -2.15
N LYS A 54 12.59 15.19 -2.45
CA LYS A 54 14.06 15.21 -2.61
C LYS A 54 14.77 14.76 -1.35
N ARG A 55 14.21 15.07 -0.18
CA ARG A 55 14.74 14.62 1.11
C ARG A 55 14.55 13.11 1.30
N THR A 56 13.36 12.57 1.05
CA THR A 56 13.05 11.15 1.30
C THR A 56 13.80 10.23 0.35
N LEU A 57 13.93 10.61 -0.93
CA LEU A 57 14.64 9.82 -1.95
C LEU A 57 16.15 9.65 -1.68
N ARG A 58 16.75 10.50 -0.84
CA ARG A 58 18.17 10.38 -0.43
C ARG A 58 18.40 9.35 0.69
N ASN A 59 17.34 8.92 1.36
CA ASN A 59 17.40 8.13 2.59
C ASN A 59 16.65 6.78 2.46
N LEU A 60 16.49 6.29 1.24
CA LEU A 60 15.97 4.94 0.97
C LEU A 60 16.92 3.89 1.57
N ASN A 61 16.37 2.82 2.16
CA ASN A 61 17.16 1.85 2.91
C ASN A 61 16.92 0.38 2.51
N GLY A 62 15.97 0.12 1.62
CA GLY A 62 15.67 -1.20 1.07
C GLY A 62 15.05 -2.20 2.06
N ARG A 63 14.76 -1.81 3.30
CA ARG A 63 14.29 -2.74 4.35
C ARG A 63 12.80 -3.09 4.26
N LYS A 64 11.99 -2.17 3.73
CA LYS A 64 10.53 -2.29 3.65
C LYS A 64 10.07 -1.88 2.26
N VAL A 65 9.03 -2.54 1.77
CA VAL A 65 8.62 -2.47 0.35
C VAL A 65 7.29 -1.77 0.11
N THR A 66 6.60 -1.29 1.14
CA THR A 66 5.22 -0.81 1.01
C THR A 66 5.11 0.68 0.82
N PHE A 67 3.95 1.14 0.32
CA PHE A 67 3.67 2.57 0.21
C PHE A 67 3.71 3.29 1.56
N LEU A 68 3.13 2.69 2.60
CA LEU A 68 2.99 3.34 3.90
C LEU A 68 4.31 3.35 4.69
N CYS A 69 4.99 2.21 4.76
CA CYS A 69 6.10 2.03 5.70
C CYS A 69 7.45 1.77 5.02
N GLY A 70 7.50 1.67 3.69
CA GLY A 70 8.71 1.30 2.95
C GLY A 70 9.06 2.22 1.79
N ASP A 71 10.08 1.83 1.04
CA ASP A 71 10.69 2.65 -0.02
C ASP A 71 9.74 2.87 -1.20
N ALA A 72 8.72 2.02 -1.37
CA ALA A 72 7.71 2.21 -2.40
C ALA A 72 6.89 3.50 -2.20
N GLY A 73 6.71 3.98 -0.97
CA GLY A 73 6.04 5.26 -0.69
C GLY A 73 6.78 6.46 -1.27
N PRO A 74 8.02 6.74 -0.81
CA PRO A 74 8.85 7.80 -1.37
C PRO A 74 8.97 7.74 -2.90
N LEU A 75 9.16 6.53 -3.45
CA LEU A 75 9.33 6.33 -4.89
C LEU A 75 8.03 6.63 -5.67
N ALA A 76 6.89 6.12 -5.21
CA ALA A 76 5.60 6.34 -5.87
C ALA A 76 5.16 7.80 -5.78
N VAL A 77 5.28 8.44 -4.60
CA VAL A 77 4.96 9.86 -4.43
C VAL A 77 5.94 10.72 -5.25
N GLY A 78 7.23 10.38 -5.23
CA GLY A 78 8.25 11.08 -6.02
C GLY A 78 7.97 11.02 -7.52
N ALA A 79 7.62 9.85 -8.05
CA ALA A 79 7.25 9.67 -9.45
C ALA A 79 6.12 10.63 -9.87
N VAL A 80 5.06 10.72 -9.05
CA VAL A 80 3.89 11.56 -9.32
C VAL A 80 4.23 13.05 -9.22
N VAL A 81 4.98 13.47 -8.19
CA VAL A 81 5.38 14.87 -8.02
C VAL A 81 6.25 15.33 -9.18
N HIS A 82 7.26 14.54 -9.55
CA HIS A 82 8.11 14.84 -10.71
C HIS A 82 7.31 14.88 -12.02
N HIS A 83 6.39 13.93 -12.23
CA HIS A 83 5.51 13.93 -13.40
C HIS A 83 4.66 15.22 -13.50
N LYS A 84 3.99 15.62 -12.41
CA LYS A 84 3.16 16.84 -12.40
C LYS A 84 3.98 18.12 -12.59
N LEU A 85 5.29 18.09 -12.31
CA LEU A 85 6.23 19.18 -12.60
C LEU A 85 6.89 19.10 -13.98
N LYS A 86 6.53 18.10 -14.80
CA LYS A 86 7.13 17.84 -16.13
C LYS A 86 8.62 17.46 -16.07
N ASN A 87 9.05 16.88 -14.94
CA ASN A 87 10.39 16.32 -14.74
C ASN A 87 10.37 14.83 -15.10
N GLU A 88 10.25 14.51 -16.40
CA GLU A 88 9.99 13.15 -16.88
C GLU A 88 11.11 12.16 -16.51
N THR A 89 12.38 12.59 -16.62
CA THR A 89 13.55 11.75 -16.31
C THR A 89 13.53 11.26 -14.87
N GLU A 90 13.31 12.16 -13.91
CA GLU A 90 13.26 11.82 -12.48
C GLU A 90 12.01 11.01 -12.13
N SER A 91 10.88 11.29 -12.80
CA SER A 91 9.67 10.48 -12.65
C SER A 91 9.91 9.03 -13.05
N LEU A 92 10.50 8.82 -14.23
CA LEU A 92 10.85 7.50 -14.74
C LEU A 92 11.92 6.80 -13.89
N ASP A 93 12.90 7.53 -13.35
CA ASP A 93 13.88 6.97 -12.42
C ASP A 93 13.23 6.45 -11.13
N CYS A 94 12.26 7.20 -10.57
CA CYS A 94 11.49 6.76 -9.42
C CYS A 94 10.70 5.47 -9.72
N ILE A 95 10.06 5.38 -10.89
CA ILE A 95 9.32 4.18 -11.32
C ILE A 95 10.26 2.99 -11.50
N LYS A 96 11.43 3.18 -12.13
CA LYS A 96 12.43 2.13 -12.29
C LYS A 96 12.90 1.59 -10.93
N LYS A 97 13.18 2.47 -9.98
CA LYS A 97 13.55 2.09 -8.61
C LYS A 97 12.40 1.39 -7.86
N LEU A 98 11.16 1.82 -8.08
CA LEU A 98 9.98 1.16 -7.52
C LEU A 98 9.87 -0.30 -8.01
N LEU A 99 10.12 -0.52 -9.30
CA LEU A 99 10.13 -1.85 -9.91
C LEU A 99 11.35 -2.69 -9.50
N HIS A 100 12.44 -2.06 -9.04
CA HIS A 100 13.59 -2.80 -8.50
C HIS A 100 13.24 -3.56 -7.20
N LEU A 101 12.24 -3.10 -6.44
CA LEU A 101 11.73 -3.80 -5.26
C LEU A 101 10.95 -5.08 -5.63
N HIS A 102 10.47 -5.19 -6.86
CA HIS A 102 9.50 -6.20 -7.29
C HIS A 102 9.95 -7.64 -7.00
N ARG A 103 11.23 -7.94 -7.27
CA ARG A 103 11.78 -9.30 -7.14
C ARG A 103 11.63 -9.86 -5.72
N SER A 104 11.84 -9.04 -4.69
CA SER A 104 11.71 -9.52 -3.30
C SER A 104 10.24 -9.72 -2.91
N VAL A 105 9.32 -8.97 -3.51
CA VAL A 105 7.88 -9.03 -3.24
C VAL A 105 7.25 -10.30 -3.81
N VAL A 106 7.58 -10.66 -5.05
CA VAL A 106 6.96 -11.80 -5.75
C VAL A 106 7.65 -13.14 -5.47
N SER A 107 8.82 -13.13 -4.83
CA SER A 107 9.52 -14.35 -4.43
C SER A 107 8.70 -15.16 -3.43
N LEU A 108 8.53 -16.45 -3.68
CA LEU A 108 7.82 -17.38 -2.78
C LEU A 108 8.62 -17.68 -1.51
N ASP A 109 9.96 -17.58 -1.58
CA ASP A 109 10.85 -17.76 -0.43
C ASP A 109 10.96 -16.49 0.44
N SER A 110 10.13 -15.49 0.18
CA SER A 110 10.15 -14.21 0.87
C SER A 110 9.27 -14.21 2.11
N GLU A 111 9.85 -13.80 3.24
CA GLU A 111 9.16 -13.59 4.52
C GLU A 111 8.27 -12.34 4.54
N ILE A 112 8.04 -11.69 3.38
CA ILE A 112 7.16 -10.53 3.26
C ILE A 112 5.71 -10.99 3.53
N PRO A 113 4.99 -10.33 4.46
CA PRO A 113 3.58 -10.64 4.72
C PRO A 113 2.70 -10.15 3.57
N ASP A 114 1.39 -10.36 3.63
CA ASP A 114 0.49 -9.92 2.56
C ASP A 114 -0.27 -8.63 2.88
N GLU A 115 -0.24 -8.17 4.14
CA GLU A 115 -1.04 -7.02 4.60
C GLU A 115 -0.55 -5.64 4.10
N LEU A 116 -1.28 -4.58 4.46
CA LEU A 116 -1.15 -3.28 3.80
C LEU A 116 0.07 -2.47 4.26
N LEU A 117 0.49 -2.60 5.52
CA LEU A 117 1.54 -1.74 6.07
C LEU A 117 2.95 -2.24 5.74
N TYR A 118 3.16 -3.56 5.66
CA TYR A 118 4.47 -4.19 5.47
C TYR A 118 4.48 -5.26 4.38
N GLY A 119 3.33 -5.61 3.84
CA GLY A 119 3.19 -6.73 2.93
C GLY A 119 2.93 -6.42 1.45
N ARG A 120 2.67 -7.49 0.70
CA ARG A 120 2.45 -7.47 -0.76
C ARG A 120 1.29 -6.55 -1.17
N ALA A 121 0.20 -6.49 -0.39
CA ALA A 121 -0.90 -5.57 -0.68
C ALA A 121 -0.48 -4.09 -0.59
N GLY A 122 0.43 -3.75 0.34
CA GLY A 122 1.00 -2.42 0.47
C GLY A 122 1.90 -2.00 -0.69
N TYR A 123 2.61 -2.96 -1.30
CA TYR A 123 3.36 -2.73 -2.53
C TYR A 123 2.44 -2.65 -3.76
N LEU A 124 1.44 -3.54 -3.85
CA LEU A 124 0.41 -3.50 -4.90
C LEU A 124 -0.26 -2.11 -4.93
N TYR A 125 -0.62 -1.56 -3.78
CA TYR A 125 -1.16 -0.20 -3.69
C TYR A 125 -0.22 0.84 -4.33
N ALA A 126 1.09 0.77 -4.08
CA ALA A 126 2.06 1.71 -4.67
C ALA A 126 2.07 1.64 -6.21
N LEU A 127 2.03 0.43 -6.77
CA LEU A 127 1.98 0.24 -8.23
C LEU A 127 0.69 0.82 -8.82
N LEU A 128 -0.46 0.52 -8.21
CA LEU A 128 -1.76 1.02 -8.67
C LEU A 128 -1.88 2.54 -8.51
N TYR A 129 -1.32 3.09 -7.44
CA TYR A 129 -1.27 4.55 -7.21
C TYR A 129 -0.53 5.28 -8.33
N VAL A 130 0.63 4.76 -8.76
CA VAL A 130 1.40 5.34 -9.87
C VAL A 130 0.58 5.33 -11.17
N ASN A 131 -0.05 4.20 -11.51
CA ASN A 131 -0.89 4.11 -12.71
C ASN A 131 -2.10 5.05 -12.65
N ALA A 132 -2.73 5.18 -11.49
CA ALA A 132 -3.87 6.09 -11.33
C ALA A 132 -3.47 7.57 -11.49
N GLU A 133 -2.28 7.96 -11.03
CA GLU A 133 -1.86 9.35 -10.95
C GLU A 133 -1.11 9.88 -12.17
N ILE A 134 -0.41 9.01 -12.90
CA ILE A 134 0.43 9.37 -14.06
C ILE A 134 -0.27 8.95 -15.35
N GLY A 135 -0.77 7.73 -15.41
CA GLY A 135 -1.46 7.21 -16.58
C GLY A 135 -1.58 5.69 -16.56
N PRO A 136 -2.58 5.15 -17.28
CA PRO A 136 -2.71 3.71 -17.40
C PRO A 136 -1.43 3.10 -17.97
N ASP A 137 -1.07 1.92 -17.47
CA ASP A 137 0.03 1.08 -17.96
C ASP A 137 1.46 1.66 -17.81
N ILE A 138 1.65 2.74 -17.04
CA ILE A 138 2.99 3.26 -16.66
C ILE A 138 3.80 2.18 -15.93
N VAL A 139 3.15 1.49 -14.99
CA VAL A 139 3.57 0.21 -14.45
C VAL A 139 2.94 -0.88 -15.31
N PRO A 140 3.75 -1.78 -15.90
CA PRO A 140 3.23 -2.87 -16.72
C PRO A 140 2.26 -3.77 -15.96
N GLN A 141 1.19 -4.18 -16.64
CA GLN A 141 0.18 -5.08 -16.06
C GLN A 141 0.77 -6.42 -15.59
N THR A 142 1.85 -6.89 -16.22
CA THR A 142 2.55 -8.11 -15.84
C THR A 142 3.08 -8.03 -14.40
N ASN A 143 3.68 -6.90 -14.00
CA ASN A 143 4.13 -6.69 -12.63
C ASN A 143 2.97 -6.73 -11.63
N ILE A 144 1.85 -6.07 -11.96
CA ILE A 144 0.65 -6.09 -11.11
C ILE A 144 0.12 -7.53 -10.96
N LYS A 145 0.02 -8.27 -12.07
CA LYS A 145 -0.47 -9.66 -12.08
C LYS A 145 0.43 -10.59 -11.26
N GLU A 146 1.75 -10.42 -11.32
CA GLU A 146 2.69 -11.21 -10.52
C GLU A 146 2.53 -10.97 -9.01
N VAL A 147 2.32 -9.72 -8.57
CA VAL A 147 2.06 -9.42 -7.15
C VAL A 147 0.72 -10.00 -6.71
N VAL A 148 -0.33 -9.87 -7.53
CA VAL A 148 -1.64 -10.49 -7.28
C VAL A 148 -1.51 -12.00 -7.12
N ASN A 149 -0.82 -12.67 -8.06
CA ASN A 149 -0.62 -14.12 -8.00
C ASN A 149 0.13 -14.54 -6.73
N ALA A 150 1.16 -13.80 -6.32
CA ALA A 150 1.88 -14.06 -5.09
C ALA A 150 0.98 -13.96 -3.85
N ILE A 151 0.10 -12.94 -3.79
CA ILE A 151 -0.91 -12.80 -2.73
C ILE A 151 -1.88 -14.00 -2.73
N ILE A 152 -2.41 -14.38 -3.90
CA ILE A 152 -3.38 -15.47 -4.02
C ILE A 152 -2.77 -16.82 -3.59
N GLU A 153 -1.56 -17.15 -4.06
CA GLU A 153 -0.90 -18.41 -3.70
C GLU A 153 -0.53 -18.45 -2.22
N SER A 154 -0.02 -17.35 -1.65
CA SER A 154 0.21 -17.23 -0.19
C SER A 154 -1.09 -17.48 0.59
N GLY A 155 -2.19 -16.85 0.16
CA GLY A 155 -3.49 -16.97 0.81
C GLY A 155 -4.08 -18.39 0.78
N LYS A 156 -3.93 -19.09 -0.36
CA LYS A 156 -4.34 -20.49 -0.51
C LYS A 156 -3.52 -21.41 0.39
N ASN A 157 -2.20 -21.20 0.46
CA ASN A 157 -1.30 -22.01 1.28
C ASN A 157 -1.65 -21.90 2.77
N LEU A 158 -1.78 -20.68 3.30
CA LEU A 158 -2.14 -20.51 4.70
C LEU A 158 -3.56 -21.00 4.99
N SER A 159 -4.52 -20.83 4.07
CA SER A 159 -5.87 -21.38 4.26
C SER A 159 -5.85 -22.91 4.39
N LYS A 160 -5.01 -23.58 3.59
CA LYS A 160 -4.81 -25.03 3.68
C LYS A 160 -4.17 -25.43 5.01
N GLU A 161 -3.13 -24.72 5.44
CA GLU A 161 -2.44 -24.96 6.73
C GLU A 161 -3.40 -24.81 7.92
N GLU A 162 -4.22 -23.76 7.92
CA GLU A 162 -5.24 -23.46 8.94
C GLU A 162 -6.51 -24.33 8.82
N ARG A 163 -6.56 -25.24 7.85
CA ARG A 163 -7.72 -26.10 7.54
C ARG A 163 -9.02 -25.29 7.34
N LYS A 164 -8.92 -24.18 6.59
CA LYS A 164 -10.02 -23.24 6.33
C LYS A 164 -10.54 -23.26 4.90
N VAL A 165 -9.92 -24.02 3.98
CA VAL A 165 -10.20 -24.00 2.53
C VAL A 165 -11.70 -24.00 2.21
N ASP A 166 -12.48 -24.87 2.84
CA ASP A 166 -13.93 -25.01 2.58
C ASP A 166 -14.77 -23.79 3.01
N ARG A 167 -14.25 -22.96 3.92
CA ARG A 167 -14.96 -21.80 4.49
C ARG A 167 -14.37 -20.46 4.07
N CYS A 168 -13.07 -20.42 3.82
CA CYS A 168 -12.32 -19.21 3.50
C CYS A 168 -11.11 -19.61 2.64
N PRO A 169 -11.26 -19.69 1.30
CA PRO A 169 -10.21 -20.16 0.40
C PRO A 169 -8.89 -19.37 0.47
N LEU A 170 -8.94 -18.12 0.92
CA LEU A 170 -7.77 -17.26 1.10
C LEU A 170 -7.67 -16.83 2.56
N MET A 171 -6.58 -17.18 3.25
CA MET A 171 -6.32 -16.77 4.63
C MET A 171 -4.99 -16.06 4.73
N TYR A 172 -4.86 -15.07 5.61
CA TYR A 172 -3.61 -14.32 5.79
C TYR A 172 -3.32 -14.11 7.28
N GLN A 173 -2.04 -13.96 7.60
CA GLN A 173 -1.60 -13.65 8.95
C GLN A 173 -0.51 -12.57 8.96
N TRP A 174 -0.41 -11.89 10.07
CA TRP A 174 0.71 -11.02 10.40
C TRP A 174 1.06 -11.20 11.89
N HIS A 175 2.35 -11.34 12.22
CA HIS A 175 2.81 -11.70 13.58
C HIS A 175 1.99 -12.83 14.25
N ARG A 176 1.77 -13.94 13.51
CA ARG A 176 1.03 -15.13 13.98
C ARG A 176 -0.43 -14.86 14.40
N LYS A 177 -1.01 -13.77 13.91
CA LYS A 177 -2.42 -13.43 14.15
C LYS A 177 -3.15 -13.28 12.82
N LEU A 178 -4.34 -13.87 12.76
CA LEU A 178 -5.29 -13.75 11.66
C LEU A 178 -6.08 -12.44 11.82
N TYR A 179 -5.45 -11.30 11.53
CA TYR A 179 -6.07 -9.98 11.66
C TYR A 179 -7.24 -9.81 10.67
N VAL A 180 -8.32 -9.17 11.11
CA VAL A 180 -9.50 -8.95 10.25
C VAL A 180 -9.48 -7.59 9.57
N GLY A 181 -8.97 -6.56 10.27
CA GLY A 181 -9.08 -5.17 9.85
C GLY A 181 -8.26 -4.77 8.61
N ALA A 182 -8.35 -3.49 8.25
CA ALA A 182 -7.76 -2.97 7.00
C ALA A 182 -6.23 -2.87 7.01
N ALA A 183 -5.62 -2.53 8.15
CA ALA A 183 -4.18 -2.30 8.23
C ALA A 183 -3.38 -3.61 8.06
N HIS A 184 -3.62 -4.57 8.95
CA HIS A 184 -2.81 -5.79 9.06
C HIS A 184 -3.54 -7.06 8.60
N GLY A 185 -4.74 -6.94 8.06
CA GLY A 185 -5.69 -8.04 8.02
C GLY A 185 -6.42 -8.27 6.70
N LEU A 186 -7.32 -9.23 6.78
CA LEU A 186 -8.09 -9.76 5.66
C LEU A 186 -8.83 -8.67 4.87
N ALA A 187 -9.47 -7.72 5.55
CA ALA A 187 -10.24 -6.67 4.89
C ALA A 187 -9.39 -5.81 3.95
N GLY A 188 -8.18 -5.44 4.36
CA GLY A 188 -7.28 -4.64 3.52
C GLY A 188 -6.80 -5.41 2.30
N ILE A 189 -6.43 -6.68 2.48
CA ILE A 189 -5.93 -7.54 1.42
C ILE A 189 -7.03 -7.80 0.38
N TYR A 190 -8.22 -8.24 0.81
CA TYR A 190 -9.33 -8.47 -0.11
C TYR A 190 -9.77 -7.18 -0.81
N TYR A 191 -9.79 -6.05 -0.11
CA TYR A 191 -10.09 -4.77 -0.73
C TYR A 191 -9.14 -4.45 -1.89
N MET A 192 -7.83 -4.70 -1.71
CA MET A 192 -6.85 -4.50 -2.77
C MET A 192 -7.03 -5.46 -3.95
N LEU A 193 -7.36 -6.74 -3.69
CA LEU A 193 -7.65 -7.71 -4.74
C LEU A 193 -8.92 -7.37 -5.53
N MET A 194 -9.90 -6.70 -4.91
CA MET A 194 -11.14 -6.28 -5.59
C MET A 194 -11.00 -4.97 -6.38
N GLN A 195 -9.86 -4.29 -6.35
CA GLN A 195 -9.68 -3.07 -7.13
C GLN A 195 -9.68 -3.40 -8.64
N PRO A 196 -10.52 -2.74 -9.46
CA PRO A 196 -10.57 -3.02 -10.90
C PRO A 196 -9.19 -2.89 -11.58
N SER A 197 -8.38 -1.94 -11.14
CA SER A 197 -7.03 -1.71 -11.66
C SER A 197 -6.05 -2.85 -11.35
N ALA A 198 -6.34 -3.71 -10.36
CA ALA A 198 -5.57 -4.93 -10.12
C ALA A 198 -5.81 -6.00 -11.20
N LYS A 199 -6.92 -5.89 -11.96
CA LYS A 199 -7.34 -6.81 -13.03
C LYS A 199 -7.25 -8.28 -12.62
N VAL A 200 -7.73 -8.59 -11.41
CA VAL A 200 -7.88 -9.98 -10.95
C VAL A 200 -8.92 -10.67 -11.83
N GLU A 201 -8.61 -11.87 -12.31
CA GLU A 201 -9.51 -12.63 -13.20
C GLU A 201 -10.88 -12.84 -12.51
N PRO A 202 -12.01 -12.72 -13.25
CA PRO A 202 -13.35 -12.86 -12.68
C PRO A 202 -13.56 -14.17 -11.92
N GLU A 203 -13.00 -15.27 -12.40
CA GLU A 203 -13.09 -16.59 -11.78
C GLU A 203 -12.41 -16.59 -10.40
N ILE A 204 -11.22 -15.98 -10.27
CA ILE A 204 -10.53 -15.82 -8.98
C ILE A 204 -11.37 -14.96 -8.02
N LEU A 205 -11.98 -13.88 -8.52
CA LEU A 205 -12.83 -13.03 -7.69
C LEU A 205 -14.05 -13.80 -7.16
N ILE A 206 -14.69 -14.61 -7.99
CA ILE A 206 -15.90 -15.36 -7.64
C ILE A 206 -15.58 -16.57 -6.75
N GLU A 207 -14.56 -17.35 -7.11
CA GLU A 207 -14.27 -18.65 -6.48
C GLU A 207 -13.38 -18.53 -5.24
N LEU A 208 -12.52 -17.51 -5.15
CA LEU A 208 -11.56 -17.37 -4.06
C LEU A 208 -11.84 -16.13 -3.20
N VAL A 209 -11.93 -14.95 -3.81
CA VAL A 209 -12.02 -13.68 -3.04
C VAL A 209 -13.40 -13.54 -2.40
N LYS A 210 -14.48 -13.71 -3.15
CA LYS A 210 -15.85 -13.56 -2.66
C LYS A 210 -16.16 -14.46 -1.44
N PRO A 211 -15.94 -15.79 -1.46
CA PRO A 211 -16.20 -16.63 -0.29
C PRO A 211 -15.32 -16.25 0.91
N SER A 212 -14.11 -15.73 0.68
CA SER A 212 -13.23 -15.25 1.74
C SER A 212 -13.72 -13.93 2.36
N VAL A 213 -14.29 -13.02 1.56
CA VAL A 213 -14.99 -11.82 2.04
C VAL A 213 -16.27 -12.21 2.80
N ASP A 214 -17.04 -13.17 2.27
CA ASP A 214 -18.22 -13.71 2.96
C ASP A 214 -17.83 -14.30 4.32
N TYR A 215 -16.70 -15.00 4.42
CA TYR A 215 -16.18 -15.49 5.71
C TYR A 215 -15.94 -14.36 6.71
N VAL A 216 -15.29 -13.26 6.30
CA VAL A 216 -15.07 -12.08 7.14
C VAL A 216 -16.39 -11.45 7.57
N ARG A 217 -17.37 -11.33 6.67
CA ARG A 217 -18.71 -10.80 6.99
C ARG A 217 -19.37 -11.54 8.16
N HIS A 218 -19.18 -12.86 8.26
CA HIS A 218 -19.73 -13.66 9.35
C HIS A 218 -18.96 -13.54 10.68
N LYS A 219 -17.91 -12.72 10.75
CA LYS A 219 -17.16 -12.41 11.99
C LYS A 219 -17.64 -11.16 12.70
N LYS A 220 -18.62 -10.46 12.13
CA LYS A 220 -19.22 -9.26 12.72
C LYS A 220 -19.84 -9.58 14.09
N PHE A 221 -19.53 -8.76 15.08
CA PHE A 221 -20.16 -8.81 16.39
C PHE A 221 -21.63 -8.38 16.34
N ARG A 222 -22.36 -8.64 17.43
CA ARG A 222 -23.76 -8.19 17.57
C ARG A 222 -23.90 -6.67 17.53
N SER A 223 -22.89 -5.94 18.00
CA SER A 223 -22.81 -4.47 17.91
C SER A 223 -22.73 -3.96 16.47
N GLY A 224 -22.33 -4.81 15.53
CA GLY A 224 -22.00 -4.43 14.15
C GLY A 224 -20.50 -4.17 13.92
N ASN A 225 -19.68 -4.12 14.97
CA ASN A 225 -18.23 -4.02 14.86
C ASN A 225 -17.59 -5.36 14.43
N TYR A 226 -16.30 -5.36 14.10
CA TYR A 226 -15.53 -6.56 13.77
C TYR A 226 -14.39 -6.77 14.78
N PRO A 227 -14.04 -8.04 15.07
CA PRO A 227 -12.91 -8.34 15.94
C PRO A 227 -11.60 -7.88 15.31
N SER A 228 -10.61 -7.54 16.14
CA SER A 228 -9.27 -7.19 15.65
C SER A 228 -8.56 -8.37 14.94
N SER A 229 -8.72 -9.58 15.47
CA SER A 229 -8.25 -10.85 14.90
C SER A 229 -9.28 -11.95 15.09
N LEU A 230 -9.22 -13.03 14.30
CA LEU A 230 -10.19 -14.14 14.37
C LEU A 230 -10.25 -14.87 15.72
N SER A 231 -9.23 -14.70 16.56
CA SER A 231 -9.15 -15.24 17.92
C SER A 231 -9.70 -14.29 19.00
N ASN A 232 -10.07 -13.06 18.64
CA ASN A 232 -10.60 -12.09 19.59
C ASN A 232 -12.13 -12.19 19.61
N GLU A 233 -12.69 -12.47 20.79
CA GLU A 233 -14.14 -12.67 21.00
C GLU A 233 -14.79 -11.48 21.71
N THR A 234 -13.98 -10.49 22.10
CA THR A 234 -14.42 -9.28 22.81
C THR A 234 -14.43 -8.07 21.90
N ASP A 235 -15.51 -7.29 22.02
CA ASP A 235 -15.68 -5.96 21.42
C ASP A 235 -15.05 -4.89 22.31
#